data_AF-A0A183C2I8-F1
#
_entry.id   AF-A0A183C2I8-F1
#
_cell.length_a   1.000
_cell.length_b   1.000
_cell.length_c   1.000
_cell.angle_alpha   90.00
_cell.angle_beta   90.00
_cell.angle_gamma   90.00
#
_symmetry.space_group_name_H-M   'P 1'
#
loop_
_entity.id
_entity.type
_entity.pdbx_description
1 polymer ?
#
loop_
_entity_poly.entity_id
_entity_poly.type
_entity_poly.pdbx_seq_one_letter_code
_entity_poly.pdbx_strand_id
1 'polypeptide(L)'
;MALISDRFDVLVDEHFKLRKWSLSWLRIRRPIEGNGAEIVNLSGEVLPIPQGPLPNKVTGFKRIWISYVDQRVIKFLQSIRRLFDSCGTNVLITTSDDQSRSWEIICQRIWPLVNDNICRVLLFRSSQLDHLRQFSPAILHNCANLRMIDSVELFPVFPAEDNAGASSRQAVGKWLLTPREDGLPKMLCCRFYSGGMEGLKTAFVNALEPANFFIRFWYYGEDPLVPFELTNILTGERMTLRQMDEVNWMLVRCPIAREETKWREWEKEAIRWTWFWWCRQWNRIIIDFKDSDIGDGKVKAKTGRMCLIA
;
A
#
# COMPACT_ATOMS: atom_id res chain seq x y z
N MET A 1 1.54 48.54 -19.67
CA MET A 1 1.82 47.08 -19.68
C MET A 1 0.68 46.26 -19.03
N ALA A 2 -0.60 46.62 -19.22
CA ALA A 2 -1.73 45.98 -18.52
C ALA A 2 -2.55 44.99 -19.38
N LEU A 3 -2.68 45.23 -20.70
CA LEU A 3 -3.53 44.41 -21.59
C LEU A 3 -3.01 42.99 -21.90
N ILE A 4 -1.70 42.75 -21.77
CA ILE A 4 -1.10 41.43 -21.97
C ILE A 4 -1.26 40.57 -20.71
N SER A 5 -1.23 41.18 -19.53
CA SER A 5 -1.47 40.47 -18.26
C SER A 5 -2.92 40.00 -18.17
N ASP A 6 -3.89 40.87 -18.44
CA ASP A 6 -5.32 40.51 -18.32
C ASP A 6 -5.72 39.40 -19.30
N ARG A 7 -5.20 39.42 -20.54
CA ARG A 7 -5.42 38.32 -21.51
C ARG A 7 -4.73 37.03 -21.09
N PHE A 8 -3.55 37.12 -20.46
CA PHE A 8 -2.84 35.96 -19.94
C PHE A 8 -3.58 35.38 -18.72
N ASP A 9 -4.06 36.21 -17.81
CA ASP A 9 -4.81 35.81 -16.63
C ASP A 9 -6.17 35.20 -17.02
N VAL A 10 -6.85 35.71 -18.04
CA VAL A 10 -8.07 35.09 -18.59
C VAL A 10 -7.78 33.75 -19.27
N LEU A 11 -6.70 33.64 -20.05
CA LEU A 11 -6.28 32.38 -20.68
C LEU A 11 -5.84 31.34 -19.65
N VAL A 12 -5.14 31.77 -18.60
CA VAL A 12 -4.79 30.98 -17.43
C VAL A 12 -6.07 30.54 -16.75
N ASP A 13 -7.00 31.43 -16.40
CA ASP A 13 -8.26 31.05 -15.75
C ASP A 13 -9.11 30.10 -16.60
N GLU A 14 -9.21 30.29 -17.92
CA GLU A 14 -9.90 29.37 -18.83
C GLU A 14 -9.22 28.01 -18.93
N HIS A 15 -7.88 27.97 -19.04
CA HIS A 15 -7.13 26.71 -19.04
C HIS A 15 -7.16 26.00 -17.68
N PHE A 16 -7.16 26.74 -16.57
CA PHE A 16 -7.29 26.21 -15.22
C PHE A 16 -8.74 25.83 -14.90
N LYS A 17 -9.75 26.35 -15.61
CA LYS A 17 -11.15 25.91 -15.52
C LYS A 17 -11.41 24.53 -16.10
N LEU A 18 -10.75 24.17 -17.19
CA LEU A 18 -10.99 22.92 -17.91
C LEU A 18 -10.02 21.78 -17.56
N ARG A 19 -8.83 22.10 -17.04
CA ARG A 19 -7.81 21.07 -16.74
C ARG A 19 -8.01 20.44 -15.37
N LYS A 20 -7.99 19.10 -15.35
CA LYS A 20 -7.75 18.30 -14.16
C LYS A 20 -6.26 18.29 -13.85
N TRP A 21 -5.92 18.41 -12.58
CA TRP A 21 -4.55 18.46 -12.08
C TRP A 21 -4.27 17.27 -11.17
N SER A 22 -3.01 16.87 -11.08
CA SER A 22 -2.57 15.85 -10.14
C SER A 22 -1.41 16.41 -9.32
N LEU A 23 -1.42 16.17 -8.01
CA LEU A 23 -0.24 16.44 -7.20
C LEU A 23 0.91 15.58 -7.74
N SER A 24 2.09 16.14 -7.84
CA SER A 24 3.24 15.36 -8.31
C SER A 24 3.75 14.47 -7.17
N TRP A 25 5.05 14.46 -6.98
CA TRP A 25 5.69 13.91 -5.80
C TRP A 25 5.67 14.94 -4.68
N LEU A 26 5.26 14.51 -3.48
CA LEU A 26 5.29 15.30 -2.25
C LEU A 26 6.02 14.49 -1.18
N ARG A 27 6.93 15.13 -0.44
CA ARG A 27 7.49 14.58 0.79
C ARG A 27 7.19 15.50 1.96
N ILE A 28 6.53 14.94 2.95
CA ILE A 28 6.29 15.56 4.24
C ILE A 28 7.44 15.16 5.15
N ARG A 29 8.20 16.15 5.62
CA ARG A 29 9.38 15.93 6.47
C ARG A 29 9.49 17.01 7.53
N ARG A 30 10.39 16.79 8.49
CA ARG A 30 10.84 17.86 9.38
C ARG A 30 11.81 18.78 8.61
N PRO A 31 11.68 20.11 8.72
CA PRO A 31 12.67 21.02 8.18
C PRO A 31 14.03 20.82 8.86
N ILE A 32 15.11 21.15 8.14
CA ILE A 32 16.48 21.08 8.67
C ILE A 32 16.63 22.05 9.85
N GLU A 33 16.03 23.23 9.74
CA GLU A 33 15.96 24.25 10.77
C GLU A 33 14.50 24.63 11.02
N GLY A 34 14.05 24.58 12.27
CA GLY A 34 12.69 24.97 12.66
C GLY A 34 11.89 23.84 13.31
N ASN A 35 10.59 24.10 13.52
CA ASN A 35 9.66 23.21 14.18
C ASN A 35 8.47 22.87 13.28
N GLY A 36 7.93 21.66 13.41
CA GLY A 36 6.74 21.20 12.69
C GLY A 36 7.06 20.56 11.33
N ALA A 37 6.03 20.35 10.53
CA ALA A 37 6.15 19.74 9.22
C ALA A 37 6.38 20.77 8.09
N GLU A 38 7.14 20.37 7.07
CA GLU A 38 7.16 21.01 5.75
C GLU A 38 6.79 19.99 4.66
N ILE A 39 6.25 20.48 3.54
CA ILE A 39 6.04 19.70 2.32
C ILE A 39 7.08 20.15 1.32
N VAL A 40 7.82 19.21 0.73
CA VAL A 40 8.74 19.50 -0.37
C VAL A 40 8.35 18.74 -1.63
N ASN A 41 8.62 19.33 -2.79
CA ASN A 41 8.46 18.66 -4.08
C ASN A 41 9.73 17.89 -4.48
N LEU A 42 9.72 17.27 -5.66
CA LEU A 42 10.85 16.46 -6.14
C LEU A 42 12.15 17.27 -6.29
N SER A 43 12.04 18.56 -6.61
CA SER A 43 13.17 19.49 -6.75
C SER A 43 13.70 19.97 -5.39
N GLY A 44 13.05 19.60 -4.28
CA GLY A 44 13.37 20.04 -2.93
C GLY A 44 12.78 21.41 -2.56
N GLU A 45 11.94 21.99 -3.42
CA GLU A 45 11.29 23.27 -3.12
C GLU A 45 10.22 23.08 -2.05
N VAL A 46 10.23 23.97 -1.06
CA VAL A 46 9.26 23.98 0.04
C VAL A 46 7.93 24.53 -0.47
N LEU A 47 6.87 23.75 -0.30
CA LEU A 47 5.51 24.08 -0.64
C LEU A 47 4.73 24.49 0.61
N PRO A 48 3.82 25.47 0.52
CA PRO A 48 2.93 25.80 1.63
C PRO A 48 2.02 24.61 1.93
N ILE A 49 1.82 24.29 3.21
CA ILE A 49 0.84 23.29 3.63
C ILE A 49 -0.56 23.90 3.48
N PRO A 50 -1.41 23.36 2.59
CA PRO A 50 -2.76 23.86 2.41
C PRO A 50 -3.54 23.80 3.72
N GLN A 51 -4.08 24.95 4.14
CA GLN A 51 -4.93 25.04 5.35
C GLN A 51 -6.43 24.83 5.03
N GLY A 52 -6.79 24.82 3.75
CA GLY A 52 -8.15 24.59 3.26
C GLY A 52 -8.22 23.37 2.32
N PRO A 53 -9.43 23.01 1.87
CA PRO A 53 -9.62 21.92 0.92
C PRO A 53 -8.94 22.24 -0.41
N LEU A 54 -8.30 21.23 -1.02
CA LEU A 54 -7.73 21.39 -2.35
C LEU A 54 -8.83 21.60 -3.40
N PRO A 55 -8.62 22.47 -4.42
CA PRO A 55 -9.59 22.67 -5.50
C PRO A 55 -10.04 21.34 -6.11
N ASN A 56 -11.35 21.19 -6.37
CA ASN A 56 -11.96 19.95 -6.89
C ASN A 56 -11.31 19.40 -8.18
N LYS A 57 -10.62 20.26 -8.92
CA LYS A 57 -9.89 19.91 -10.14
C LYS A 57 -8.60 19.14 -9.88
N VAL A 58 -8.07 19.14 -8.66
CA VAL A 58 -6.98 18.22 -8.27
C VAL A 58 -7.60 16.85 -8.08
N THR A 59 -7.28 15.87 -8.93
CA THR A 59 -7.95 14.56 -8.98
C THR A 59 -7.06 13.39 -8.61
N GLY A 60 -5.80 13.62 -8.25
CA GLY A 60 -4.93 12.53 -7.82
C GLY A 60 -3.55 13.01 -7.39
N PHE A 61 -2.64 12.06 -7.18
CA PHE A 61 -1.25 12.34 -6.87
C PHE A 61 -0.33 11.27 -7.46
N LYS A 62 0.95 11.59 -7.71
CA LYS A 62 1.94 10.56 -8.09
C LYS A 62 2.45 9.83 -6.86
N ARG A 63 2.94 10.56 -5.86
CA ARG A 63 3.49 9.97 -4.64
C ARG A 63 3.43 10.95 -3.47
N ILE A 64 3.03 10.46 -2.29
CA ILE A 64 3.14 11.18 -1.03
C ILE A 64 4.04 10.35 -0.11
N TRP A 65 5.13 10.93 0.39
CA TRP A 65 6.03 10.29 1.35
C TRP A 65 5.94 11.02 2.69
N ILE A 66 5.45 10.34 3.71
CA ILE A 66 5.33 10.84 5.08
C ILE A 66 6.53 10.35 5.87
N SER A 67 7.45 11.26 6.17
CA SER A 67 8.63 11.02 7.01
C SER A 67 8.65 11.82 8.32
N TYR A 68 7.58 12.58 8.57
CA TYR A 68 7.34 13.31 9.81
C TYR A 68 5.82 13.50 9.96
N VAL A 69 5.31 13.47 11.19
CA VAL A 69 3.89 13.65 11.46
C VAL A 69 3.66 14.60 12.62
N ASP A 70 2.74 15.54 12.42
CA ASP A 70 2.18 16.39 13.47
C ASP A 70 0.69 16.61 13.21
N GLN A 71 0.03 17.43 14.03
CA GLN A 71 -1.39 17.74 13.85
C GLN A 71 -1.70 18.39 12.48
N ARG A 72 -0.78 19.17 11.92
CA ARG A 72 -0.97 19.84 10.62
C ARG A 72 -0.91 18.83 9.48
N VAL A 73 -0.02 17.85 9.57
CA VAL A 73 0.04 16.73 8.62
C VAL A 73 -1.27 15.96 8.60
N ILE A 74 -1.82 15.61 9.76
CA ILE A 74 -3.09 14.88 9.80
C ILE A 74 -4.25 15.70 9.22
N LYS A 75 -4.31 17.01 9.51
CA LYS A 75 -5.30 17.91 8.88
C LYS A 75 -5.12 18.00 7.36
N PHE A 76 -3.89 18.02 6.89
CA PHE A 76 -3.58 17.99 5.46
C PHE A 76 -4.03 16.67 4.81
N LEU A 77 -3.73 15.52 5.42
CA LEU A 77 -4.19 14.22 4.90
C LEU A 77 -5.73 14.14 4.86
N GLN A 78 -6.40 14.69 5.87
CA GLN A 78 -7.86 14.82 5.87
C GLN A 78 -8.38 15.70 4.73
N SER A 79 -7.74 16.85 4.45
CA SER A 79 -8.18 17.76 3.39
C SER A 79 -8.00 17.19 1.97
N ILE A 80 -7.13 16.19 1.82
CA ILE A 80 -6.89 15.48 0.57
C ILE A 80 -7.51 14.07 0.55
N ARG A 81 -8.31 13.69 1.55
CA ARG A 81 -8.90 12.34 1.67
C ARG A 81 -9.59 11.87 0.39
N ARG A 82 -10.34 12.78 -0.25
CA ARG A 82 -11.03 12.52 -1.52
C ARG A 82 -10.12 12.03 -2.66
N LEU A 83 -8.81 12.29 -2.60
CA LEU A 83 -7.85 11.81 -3.60
C LEU A 83 -7.52 10.32 -3.40
N PHE A 84 -7.61 9.83 -2.16
CA PHE A 84 -7.47 8.42 -1.83
C PHE A 84 -8.73 7.64 -2.24
N ASP A 85 -9.89 8.28 -2.16
CA ASP A 85 -11.18 7.66 -2.48
C ASP A 85 -11.43 7.50 -3.98
N SER A 86 -10.81 8.34 -4.82
CA SER A 86 -11.15 8.41 -6.25
C SER A 86 -10.46 7.35 -7.12
N CYS A 87 -9.32 6.81 -6.68
CA CYS A 87 -8.51 5.87 -7.44
C CYS A 87 -7.78 4.95 -6.47
N GLY A 88 -7.73 3.64 -6.75
CA GLY A 88 -7.07 2.66 -5.88
C GLY A 88 -5.71 3.15 -5.35
N THR A 89 -5.58 3.14 -4.02
CA THR A 89 -4.43 3.67 -3.29
C THR A 89 -3.42 2.56 -3.00
N ASN A 90 -2.14 2.84 -3.28
CA ASN A 90 -1.03 1.95 -2.99
C ASN A 90 -0.34 2.42 -1.71
N VAL A 91 -0.37 1.61 -0.64
CA VAL A 91 0.25 1.95 0.65
C VAL A 91 1.52 1.15 0.85
N LEU A 92 2.64 1.83 1.10
CA LEU A 92 3.88 1.24 1.58
C LEU A 92 4.14 1.71 3.01
N ILE A 93 4.41 0.77 3.92
CA ILE A 93 4.84 1.07 5.28
C ILE A 93 6.25 0.52 5.48
N THR A 94 7.17 1.38 5.92
CA THR A 94 8.58 1.02 6.21
C THR A 94 8.96 1.27 7.66
N THR A 95 8.04 1.83 8.46
CA THR A 95 8.20 1.98 9.91
C THR A 95 8.55 0.64 10.56
N SER A 96 9.58 0.65 11.40
CA SER A 96 10.08 -0.49 12.17
C SER A 96 9.10 -0.90 13.27
N ASP A 97 9.20 -2.14 13.73
CA ASP A 97 8.35 -2.74 14.77
C ASP A 97 8.53 -2.14 16.17
N ASP A 98 9.70 -1.61 16.47
CA ASP A 98 10.00 -0.96 17.75
C ASP A 98 9.39 0.45 17.92
N GLN A 99 8.81 1.02 16.85
CA GLN A 99 8.27 2.38 16.82
C GLN A 99 6.82 2.44 17.31
N SER A 100 6.62 2.16 18.60
CA SER A 100 5.29 1.98 19.20
C SER A 100 4.40 3.22 19.02
N ARG A 101 4.94 4.44 19.22
CA ARG A 101 4.15 5.67 19.05
C ARG A 101 3.82 5.92 17.58
N SER A 102 4.74 5.60 16.67
CA SER A 102 4.46 5.69 15.24
C SER A 102 3.33 4.74 14.83
N TRP A 103 3.35 3.49 15.28
CA TRP A 103 2.30 2.52 14.99
C TRP A 103 0.94 2.96 15.50
N GLU A 104 0.87 3.53 16.70
CA GLU A 104 -0.37 4.11 17.22
C GLU A 104 -0.93 5.18 16.28
N ILE A 105 -0.08 6.11 15.81
CA ILE A 105 -0.51 7.16 14.87
C ILE A 105 -0.89 6.57 13.50
N ILE A 106 -0.14 5.61 12.99
CA ILE A 106 -0.41 4.96 11.71
C ILE A 106 -1.79 4.30 11.77
N CYS A 107 -2.04 3.47 12.78
CA CYS A 107 -3.28 2.73 12.92
C CYS A 107 -4.48 3.62 13.22
N GLN A 108 -4.35 4.58 14.15
CA GLN A 108 -5.50 5.36 14.61
C GLN A 108 -5.79 6.61 13.76
N ARG A 109 -4.77 7.21 13.13
CA ARG A 109 -4.90 8.55 12.52
C ARG A 109 -4.68 8.56 11.02
N ILE A 110 -3.81 7.69 10.49
CA ILE A 110 -3.48 7.67 9.06
C ILE A 110 -4.29 6.60 8.33
N TRP A 111 -4.32 5.36 8.85
CA TRP A 111 -4.99 4.23 8.21
C TRP A 111 -6.47 4.49 7.88
N PRO A 112 -7.29 5.05 8.79
CA PRO A 112 -8.70 5.34 8.50
C PRO A 112 -8.93 6.43 7.43
N LEU A 113 -7.88 7.15 7.02
CA LEU A 113 -7.98 8.15 5.95
C LEU A 113 -7.76 7.54 4.57
N VAL A 114 -7.20 6.33 4.49
CA VAL A 114 -6.74 5.72 3.23
C VAL A 114 -7.38 4.35 2.97
N ASN A 115 -7.92 3.68 4.00
CA ASN A 115 -8.35 2.28 3.98
C ASN A 115 -9.49 1.95 2.99
N ASP A 116 -10.39 2.90 2.73
CA ASP A 116 -11.61 2.68 1.92
C ASP A 116 -11.29 2.20 0.49
N ASN A 117 -10.18 2.65 -0.09
CA ASN A 117 -9.79 2.36 -1.47
C ASN A 117 -8.37 1.83 -1.61
N ILE A 118 -7.81 1.20 -0.57
CA ILE A 118 -6.51 0.53 -0.70
C ILE A 118 -6.64 -0.63 -1.68
N CYS A 119 -5.88 -0.58 -2.78
CA CYS A 119 -5.80 -1.67 -3.74
C CYS A 119 -4.54 -2.51 -3.58
N ARG A 120 -3.48 -1.91 -3.00
CA ARG A 120 -2.19 -2.57 -2.76
C ARG A 120 -1.60 -2.17 -1.42
N VAL A 121 -1.07 -3.16 -0.71
CA VAL A 121 -0.29 -2.98 0.51
C VAL A 121 1.10 -3.58 0.30
N LEU A 122 2.13 -2.82 0.61
CA LEU A 122 3.52 -3.26 0.61
C LEU A 122 4.05 -3.23 2.04
N LEU A 123 4.50 -4.39 2.54
CA LEU A 123 5.03 -4.59 3.89
C LEU A 123 6.32 -5.39 3.80
N PHE A 124 7.44 -4.82 4.21
CA PHE A 124 8.72 -5.53 4.19
C PHE A 124 8.77 -6.69 5.19
N ARG A 125 8.10 -6.56 6.33
CA ARG A 125 8.18 -7.50 7.45
C ARG A 125 6.80 -7.98 7.86
N SER A 126 6.73 -9.19 8.39
CA SER A 126 5.49 -9.76 8.92
C SER A 126 4.96 -8.99 10.14
N SER A 127 5.86 -8.47 10.99
CA SER A 127 5.54 -7.64 12.16
C SER A 127 4.73 -6.38 11.83
N GLN A 128 4.93 -5.81 10.63
CA GLN A 128 4.17 -4.64 10.19
C GLN A 128 2.68 -4.98 10.02
N LEU A 129 2.36 -6.18 9.54
CA LEU A 129 0.98 -6.65 9.49
C LEU A 129 0.47 -7.00 10.89
N ASP A 130 1.32 -7.51 11.79
CA ASP A 130 0.91 -7.78 13.17
C ASP A 130 0.45 -6.51 13.89
N HIS A 131 1.14 -5.38 13.74
CA HIS A 131 0.71 -4.09 14.31
C HIS A 131 -0.63 -3.60 13.73
N LEU A 132 -0.83 -3.74 12.43
CA LEU A 132 -2.12 -3.43 11.80
C LEU A 132 -3.23 -4.33 12.34
N ARG A 133 -2.93 -5.61 12.57
CA ARG A 133 -3.89 -6.59 13.10
C ARG A 133 -4.20 -6.41 14.58
N GLN A 134 -3.28 -5.87 15.37
CA GLN A 134 -3.55 -5.46 16.76
C GLN A 134 -4.64 -4.38 16.81
N PHE A 135 -4.67 -3.47 15.82
CA PHE A 135 -5.73 -2.48 15.69
C PHE A 135 -7.04 -3.08 15.19
N SER A 136 -6.97 -3.93 14.17
CA SER A 136 -8.14 -4.66 13.65
C SER A 136 -7.71 -6.04 13.13
N PRO A 137 -8.06 -7.15 13.82
CA PRO A 137 -7.63 -8.48 13.40
C PRO A 137 -7.99 -8.85 11.96
N ALA A 138 -9.17 -8.37 11.50
CA ALA A 138 -9.71 -8.58 10.16
C ALA A 138 -9.32 -7.46 9.17
N ILE A 139 -8.26 -6.68 9.43
CA ILE A 139 -7.92 -5.49 8.62
C ILE A 139 -7.76 -5.77 7.12
N LEU A 140 -7.20 -6.92 6.74
CA LEU A 140 -7.05 -7.31 5.33
C LEU A 140 -8.41 -7.60 4.67
N HIS A 141 -9.35 -8.18 5.40
CA HIS A 141 -10.70 -8.42 4.93
C HIS A 141 -11.46 -7.10 4.80
N ASN A 142 -11.29 -6.18 5.75
CA ASN A 142 -11.99 -4.89 5.76
C ASN A 142 -11.59 -3.98 4.59
N CYS A 143 -10.45 -4.23 3.94
CA CYS A 143 -10.06 -3.54 2.71
C CYS A 143 -10.67 -4.25 1.49
N ALA A 144 -11.94 -3.96 1.16
CA ALA A 144 -12.68 -4.60 0.06
C ALA A 144 -11.96 -4.51 -1.31
N ASN A 145 -11.30 -3.38 -1.56
CA ASN A 145 -10.56 -3.13 -2.79
C ASN A 145 -9.16 -3.76 -2.81
N LEU A 146 -8.69 -4.36 -1.71
CA LEU A 146 -7.35 -4.91 -1.61
C LEU A 146 -7.21 -6.11 -2.54
N ARG A 147 -6.42 -5.90 -3.59
CA ARG A 147 -6.13 -6.90 -4.61
C ARG A 147 -4.73 -7.46 -4.48
N MET A 148 -3.78 -6.66 -4.00
CA MET A 148 -2.37 -7.05 -3.98
C MET A 148 -1.70 -6.83 -2.63
N ILE A 149 -1.00 -7.86 -2.15
CA ILE A 149 -0.07 -7.77 -1.02
C ILE A 149 1.33 -8.07 -1.54
N ASP A 150 2.28 -7.21 -1.19
CA ASP A 150 3.70 -7.40 -1.51
C ASP A 150 4.50 -7.44 -0.21
N SER A 151 5.13 -8.57 0.09
CA SER A 151 5.87 -8.72 1.32
C SER A 151 6.90 -9.84 1.31
N VAL A 152 8.08 -9.58 1.87
CA VAL A 152 9.16 -10.56 1.93
C VAL A 152 8.83 -11.72 2.87
N GLU A 153 7.95 -11.55 3.86
CA GLU A 153 7.80 -12.50 4.98
C GLU A 153 6.38 -13.08 5.17
N LEU A 154 5.44 -12.76 4.27
CA LEU A 154 4.02 -13.11 4.40
C LEU A 154 3.58 -14.28 3.50
N PHE A 155 4.45 -15.26 3.26
CA PHE A 155 4.00 -16.51 2.63
C PHE A 155 2.94 -17.18 3.52
N PRO A 156 1.78 -17.62 2.97
CA PRO A 156 0.65 -18.06 3.77
C PRO A 156 0.95 -19.34 4.55
N VAL A 157 0.34 -19.45 5.74
CA VAL A 157 0.38 -20.65 6.60
C VAL A 157 -1.04 -21.13 6.84
N PHE A 158 -1.21 -22.45 6.92
CA PHE A 158 -2.50 -23.10 7.09
C PHE A 158 -2.57 -23.89 8.41
N PRO A 159 -3.75 -23.99 9.06
CA PRO A 159 -5.07 -23.53 8.61
C PRO A 159 -5.19 -22.01 8.56
N ALA A 160 -5.91 -21.53 7.55
CA ALA A 160 -6.12 -20.11 7.30
C ALA A 160 -7.15 -19.52 8.26
N GLU A 161 -6.75 -18.52 9.03
CA GLU A 161 -7.52 -17.92 10.12
C GLU A 161 -7.26 -16.41 10.17
N ASP A 162 -8.27 -15.62 10.54
CA ASP A 162 -8.18 -14.16 10.67
C ASP A 162 -8.61 -13.63 12.06
N ASN A 163 -8.90 -14.52 13.00
CA ASN A 163 -9.20 -14.18 14.38
C ASN A 163 -8.01 -13.51 15.09
N ALA A 164 -8.25 -12.93 16.27
CA ALA A 164 -7.23 -12.20 17.05
C ALA A 164 -6.00 -13.04 17.44
N GLY A 165 -6.15 -14.37 17.57
CA GLY A 165 -5.06 -15.29 17.88
C GLY A 165 -4.29 -15.79 16.66
N ALA A 166 -4.80 -15.57 15.44
CA ALA A 166 -4.15 -16.01 14.22
C ALA A 166 -2.86 -15.21 13.97
N SER A 167 -1.87 -15.83 13.33
CA SER A 167 -0.68 -15.12 12.85
C SER A 167 -0.97 -14.30 11.58
N SER A 168 -0.14 -13.31 11.27
CA SER A 168 -0.25 -12.55 10.02
C SER A 168 -0.21 -13.43 8.76
N ARG A 169 0.57 -14.53 8.78
CA ARG A 169 0.61 -15.48 7.65
C ARG A 169 -0.68 -16.27 7.49
N GLN A 170 -1.36 -16.62 8.59
CA GLN A 170 -2.68 -17.25 8.54
C GLN A 170 -3.74 -16.26 8.02
N ALA A 171 -3.68 -15.01 8.45
CA ALA A 171 -4.59 -13.97 7.98
C ALA A 171 -4.43 -13.69 6.49
N VAL A 172 -3.20 -13.71 5.96
CA VAL A 172 -2.94 -13.64 4.51
C VAL A 172 -3.49 -14.85 3.79
N GLY A 173 -3.38 -16.06 4.37
CA GLY A 173 -4.05 -17.26 3.86
C GLY A 173 -5.57 -17.09 3.78
N LYS A 174 -6.20 -16.58 4.85
CA LYS A 174 -7.64 -16.33 4.88
C LYS A 174 -8.06 -15.29 3.85
N TRP A 175 -7.29 -14.21 3.73
CA TRP A 175 -7.49 -13.19 2.70
C TRP A 175 -7.39 -13.77 1.29
N LEU A 176 -6.41 -14.63 0.99
CA LEU A 176 -6.26 -15.27 -0.33
C LEU A 176 -7.45 -16.16 -0.69
N LEU A 177 -7.95 -16.94 0.28
CA LEU A 177 -9.04 -17.88 0.07
C LEU A 177 -10.42 -17.21 -0.02
N THR A 178 -10.57 -16.01 0.52
CA THR A 178 -11.83 -15.27 0.44
C THR A 178 -11.95 -14.67 -0.97
N PRO A 179 -13.02 -14.93 -1.74
CA PRO A 179 -13.20 -14.31 -3.06
C PRO A 179 -13.34 -12.79 -2.97
N ARG A 180 -13.08 -12.08 -4.07
CA ARG A 180 -13.40 -10.64 -4.20
C ARG A 180 -14.77 -10.49 -4.85
N GLU A 181 -15.53 -9.48 -4.43
CA GLU A 181 -16.85 -9.17 -4.99
C GLU A 181 -16.79 -8.83 -6.49
N ASP A 182 -15.69 -8.20 -6.94
CA ASP A 182 -15.47 -7.86 -8.35
C ASP A 182 -15.01 -9.05 -9.22
N GLY A 183 -14.84 -10.24 -8.62
CA GLY A 183 -14.40 -11.47 -9.29
C GLY A 183 -12.96 -11.43 -9.79
N LEU A 184 -12.19 -10.37 -9.52
CA LEU A 184 -10.79 -10.29 -9.94
C LEU A 184 -9.90 -11.13 -9.01
N PRO A 185 -8.89 -11.83 -9.57
CA PRO A 185 -7.96 -12.61 -8.77
C PRO A 185 -7.09 -11.72 -7.87
N LYS A 186 -6.88 -12.20 -6.64
CA LYS A 186 -5.92 -11.62 -5.68
C LYS A 186 -4.48 -11.93 -6.09
N MET A 187 -3.54 -11.09 -5.69
CA MET A 187 -2.13 -11.23 -6.01
C MET A 187 -1.28 -11.12 -4.73
N LEU A 188 -0.49 -12.15 -4.45
CA LEU A 188 0.51 -12.12 -3.39
C LEU A 188 1.90 -12.21 -4.01
N CYS A 189 2.76 -11.25 -3.68
CA CYS A 189 4.19 -11.29 -3.99
C CYS A 189 4.95 -11.52 -2.68
N CYS A 190 5.76 -12.58 -2.61
CA CYS A 190 6.51 -12.89 -1.38
C CYS A 190 7.80 -13.68 -1.57
N ARG A 191 8.54 -13.91 -0.48
CA ARG A 191 9.61 -14.93 -0.48
C ARG A 191 9.01 -16.30 -0.24
N PHE A 192 9.52 -17.32 -0.92
CA PHE A 192 9.08 -18.69 -0.70
C PHE A 192 9.31 -19.16 0.73
N TYR A 193 8.36 -19.93 1.26
CA TYR A 193 8.47 -20.65 2.53
C TYR A 193 7.90 -22.06 2.38
N SER A 194 8.77 -23.07 2.48
CA SER A 194 8.40 -24.48 2.26
C SER A 194 7.30 -24.96 3.22
N GLY A 195 7.35 -24.54 4.49
CA GLY A 195 6.36 -24.94 5.50
C GLY A 195 4.91 -24.51 5.19
N GLY A 196 4.72 -23.49 4.35
CA GLY A 196 3.38 -23.05 3.92
C GLY A 196 2.86 -23.80 2.70
N MET A 197 3.74 -24.38 1.87
CA MET A 197 3.35 -24.95 0.57
C MET A 197 2.52 -26.22 0.70
N GLU A 198 2.92 -27.15 1.59
CA GLU A 198 2.13 -28.37 1.81
C GLU A 198 0.76 -28.04 2.42
N GLY A 199 0.72 -27.11 3.38
CA GLY A 199 -0.54 -26.61 3.92
C GLY A 199 -1.45 -26.00 2.84
N LEU A 200 -0.88 -25.26 1.88
CA LEU A 200 -1.62 -24.69 0.75
C LEU A 200 -2.16 -25.77 -0.19
N LYS A 201 -1.37 -26.79 -0.53
CA LYS A 201 -1.82 -27.95 -1.34
C LYS A 201 -2.98 -28.67 -0.66
N THR A 202 -2.83 -29.00 0.62
CA THR A 202 -3.88 -29.65 1.41
C THR A 202 -5.15 -28.77 1.49
N ALA A 203 -5.01 -27.47 1.71
CA ALA A 203 -6.14 -26.54 1.74
C ALA A 203 -6.84 -26.43 0.38
N PHE A 204 -6.11 -26.49 -0.73
CA PHE A 204 -6.69 -26.47 -2.07
C PHE A 204 -7.49 -27.75 -2.36
N VAL A 205 -6.94 -28.93 -2.07
CA VAL A 205 -7.61 -30.22 -2.32
C VAL A 205 -8.90 -30.35 -1.50
N ASN A 206 -8.89 -29.84 -0.27
CA ASN A 206 -10.05 -29.89 0.64
C ASN A 206 -10.98 -28.67 0.53
N ALA A 207 -10.73 -27.75 -0.40
CA ALA A 207 -11.56 -26.56 -0.55
C ALA A 207 -12.97 -26.94 -1.01
N LEU A 208 -13.98 -26.32 -0.39
CA LEU A 208 -15.39 -26.45 -0.76
C LEU A 208 -15.90 -25.27 -1.58
N GLU A 209 -15.16 -24.16 -1.55
CA GLU A 209 -15.51 -22.91 -2.24
C GLU A 209 -14.40 -22.52 -3.23
N PRO A 210 -14.76 -21.99 -4.41
CA PRO A 210 -13.79 -21.53 -5.38
C PRO A 210 -13.10 -20.24 -4.93
N ALA A 211 -11.82 -20.09 -5.27
CA ALA A 211 -11.04 -18.90 -5.01
C ALA A 211 -9.99 -18.68 -6.11
N ASN A 212 -9.89 -17.44 -6.59
CA ASN A 212 -8.98 -17.07 -7.68
C ASN A 212 -7.83 -16.23 -7.16
N PHE A 213 -6.59 -16.71 -7.32
CA PHE A 213 -5.42 -15.94 -6.94
C PHE A 213 -4.15 -16.32 -7.69
N PHE A 214 -3.21 -15.39 -7.67
CA PHE A 214 -1.82 -15.57 -8.07
C PHE A 214 -0.92 -15.42 -6.83
N ILE A 215 -0.01 -16.36 -6.63
CA ILE A 215 1.10 -16.20 -5.70
C ILE A 215 2.38 -16.21 -6.51
N ARG A 216 3.08 -15.09 -6.52
CA ARG A 216 4.43 -15.00 -7.04
C ARG A 216 5.41 -15.03 -5.90
N PHE A 217 6.48 -15.81 -6.05
CA PHE A 217 7.51 -15.83 -5.03
C PHE A 217 8.91 -16.02 -5.57
N TRP A 218 9.87 -15.53 -4.80
CA TRP A 218 11.29 -15.77 -5.03
C TRP A 218 11.74 -17.03 -4.30
N TYR A 219 12.48 -17.87 -5.01
CA TYR A 219 13.09 -19.07 -4.49
C TYR A 219 14.61 -19.00 -4.70
N TYR A 220 15.36 -19.09 -3.59
CA TYR A 220 16.83 -19.11 -3.58
C TYR A 220 17.36 -20.41 -2.95
N GLY A 221 16.51 -21.41 -2.76
CA GLY A 221 16.91 -22.66 -2.11
C GLY A 221 17.73 -23.55 -3.06
N GLU A 222 18.55 -24.39 -2.45
CA GLU A 222 19.38 -25.36 -3.18
C GLU A 222 18.56 -26.56 -3.65
N ASP A 223 17.49 -26.92 -2.94
CA ASP A 223 16.61 -28.01 -3.34
C ASP A 223 15.79 -27.63 -4.59
N PRO A 224 15.67 -28.51 -5.59
CA PRO A 224 14.86 -28.20 -6.77
C PRO A 224 13.38 -28.11 -6.38
N LEU A 225 12.79 -26.93 -6.54
CA LEU A 225 11.35 -26.78 -6.51
C LEU A 225 10.78 -27.39 -7.80
N VAL A 226 9.82 -28.31 -7.69
CA VAL A 226 9.27 -29.02 -8.85
C VAL A 226 7.92 -28.40 -9.24
N PRO A 227 7.72 -28.02 -10.52
CA PRO A 227 6.40 -27.63 -11.04
C PRO A 227 5.36 -28.71 -10.79
N PHE A 228 4.11 -28.31 -10.54
CA PHE A 228 3.02 -29.25 -10.35
C PHE A 228 1.70 -28.69 -10.87
N GLU A 229 0.75 -29.59 -11.10
CA GLU A 229 -0.64 -29.26 -11.37
C GLU A 229 -1.52 -30.13 -10.48
N LEU A 230 -2.41 -29.50 -9.73
CA LEU A 230 -3.43 -30.15 -8.91
C LEU A 230 -4.80 -29.75 -9.43
N THR A 231 -5.76 -30.67 -9.36
CA THR A 231 -7.16 -30.40 -9.70
C THR A 231 -8.03 -30.64 -8.49
N ASN A 232 -9.02 -29.77 -8.31
CA ASN A 232 -10.10 -29.96 -7.35
C ASN A 232 -11.40 -30.11 -8.17
N ILE A 233 -11.91 -31.34 -8.23
CA ILE A 233 -13.10 -31.68 -9.01
C ILE A 233 -14.36 -31.05 -8.40
N LEU A 234 -14.40 -30.90 -7.08
CA LEU A 234 -15.54 -30.34 -6.35
C LEU A 234 -15.74 -28.85 -6.68
N THR A 235 -14.66 -28.06 -6.65
CA THR A 235 -14.72 -26.63 -6.98
C THR A 235 -14.57 -26.36 -8.48
N GLY A 236 -14.19 -27.37 -9.28
CA GLY A 236 -13.93 -27.21 -10.71
C GLY A 236 -12.70 -26.35 -11.00
N GLU A 237 -11.70 -26.38 -10.12
CA GLU A 237 -10.50 -25.54 -10.18
C GLU A 237 -9.23 -26.35 -10.39
N ARG A 238 -8.18 -25.66 -10.86
CA ARG A 238 -6.82 -26.17 -10.90
C ARG A 238 -5.87 -25.21 -10.17
N MET A 239 -4.83 -25.80 -9.58
CA MET A 239 -3.71 -25.08 -8.99
C MET A 239 -2.42 -25.51 -9.66
N THR A 240 -1.75 -24.58 -10.34
CA THR A 240 -0.51 -24.85 -11.07
C THR A 240 0.65 -24.07 -10.48
N LEU A 241 1.79 -24.73 -10.30
CA LEU A 241 3.07 -24.10 -9.98
C LEU A 241 3.95 -24.18 -11.22
N ARG A 242 4.49 -23.03 -11.66
CA ARG A 242 5.46 -22.96 -12.76
C ARG A 242 6.61 -22.02 -12.45
N GLN A 243 7.77 -22.35 -13.00
CA GLN A 243 8.93 -21.47 -13.01
C GLN A 243 8.74 -20.39 -14.07
N MET A 244 9.07 -19.14 -13.73
CA MET A 244 9.00 -18.00 -14.65
C MET A 244 10.39 -17.64 -15.19
N ASP A 245 11.40 -17.64 -14.31
CA ASP A 245 12.81 -17.44 -14.61
C ASP A 245 13.67 -18.15 -13.53
N GLU A 246 14.97 -17.88 -13.49
CA GLU A 246 15.93 -18.56 -12.59
C GLU A 246 15.49 -18.57 -11.12
N VAL A 247 14.91 -17.48 -10.61
CA VAL A 247 14.58 -17.32 -9.19
C VAL A 247 13.10 -17.04 -8.93
N ASN A 248 12.33 -16.70 -9.97
CA ASN A 248 10.93 -16.35 -9.83
C ASN A 248 10.01 -17.50 -10.21
N TRP A 249 9.05 -17.76 -9.32
CA TRP A 249 8.04 -18.80 -9.47
C TRP A 249 6.66 -18.18 -9.36
N MET A 250 5.69 -18.81 -10.03
CA MET A 250 4.30 -18.39 -9.98
C MET A 250 3.40 -19.59 -9.77
N LEU A 251 2.57 -19.48 -8.74
CA LEU A 251 1.48 -20.38 -8.43
C LEU A 251 0.16 -19.70 -8.80
N VAL A 252 -0.70 -20.42 -9.52
CA VAL A 252 -2.00 -19.92 -9.99
C VAL A 252 -3.09 -20.87 -9.52
N ARG A 253 -4.10 -20.35 -8.81
CA ARG A 253 -5.37 -21.06 -8.57
C ARG A 253 -6.46 -20.41 -9.41
N CYS A 254 -7.14 -21.21 -10.22
CA CYS A 254 -8.11 -20.73 -11.20
C CYS A 254 -9.15 -21.79 -11.58
N PRO A 255 -10.30 -21.41 -12.17
CA PRO A 255 -11.28 -22.36 -12.69
C PRO A 255 -10.69 -23.15 -13.87
N ILE A 256 -11.10 -24.41 -14.03
CA ILE A 256 -10.72 -25.23 -15.18
C ILE A 256 -11.41 -24.70 -16.45
N ALA A 257 -12.72 -24.45 -16.37
CA ALA A 257 -13.49 -23.79 -17.42
C ALA A 257 -13.39 -22.27 -17.26
N ARG A 258 -12.58 -21.62 -18.10
CA ARG A 258 -12.31 -20.18 -18.00
C ARG A 258 -12.09 -19.51 -19.34
N GLU A 259 -12.32 -18.21 -19.39
CA GLU A 259 -12.01 -17.39 -20.56
C GLU A 259 -10.49 -17.13 -20.64
N GLU A 260 -9.79 -17.92 -21.47
CA GLU A 260 -8.32 -17.89 -21.54
C GLU A 260 -7.74 -16.53 -21.94
N THR A 261 -8.45 -15.75 -22.77
CA THR A 261 -8.01 -14.39 -23.16
C THR A 261 -7.94 -13.47 -21.94
N LYS A 262 -9.01 -13.44 -21.14
CA LYS A 262 -9.10 -12.64 -19.91
C LYS A 262 -8.07 -13.07 -18.88
N TRP A 263 -7.89 -14.38 -18.69
CA TRP A 263 -6.89 -14.91 -17.77
C TRP A 263 -5.47 -14.59 -18.19
N ARG A 264 -5.18 -14.61 -19.50
CA ARG A 264 -3.88 -14.21 -20.02
C ARG A 264 -3.57 -12.74 -19.74
N GLU A 265 -4.57 -11.86 -19.76
CA GLU A 265 -4.40 -10.45 -19.37
C GLU A 265 -4.06 -10.32 -17.88
N TRP A 266 -4.78 -11.04 -17.02
CA TRP A 266 -4.50 -11.04 -15.57
C TRP A 266 -3.16 -11.67 -15.23
N GLU A 267 -2.72 -12.71 -15.94
CA GLU A 267 -1.38 -13.28 -15.79
C GLU A 267 -0.30 -12.27 -16.21
N LYS A 268 -0.47 -11.60 -17.35
CA LYS A 268 0.44 -10.52 -17.79
C LYS A 268 0.49 -9.39 -16.77
N GLU A 269 -0.65 -9.05 -16.19
CA GLU A 269 -0.74 -8.09 -15.10
C GLU A 269 0.09 -8.60 -13.90
N ALA A 270 -0.17 -9.79 -13.37
CA ALA A 270 0.58 -10.34 -12.24
C ALA A 270 2.11 -10.32 -12.48
N ILE A 271 2.56 -10.57 -13.71
CA ILE A 271 3.98 -10.54 -14.10
C ILE A 271 4.53 -9.10 -14.18
N ARG A 272 3.74 -8.12 -14.64
CA ARG A 272 4.21 -6.73 -14.85
C ARG A 272 4.39 -5.95 -13.54
N TRP A 273 3.65 -6.27 -12.49
CA TRP A 273 3.61 -5.49 -11.26
C TRP A 273 4.81 -5.74 -10.31
N THR A 274 5.88 -6.35 -10.83
CA THR A 274 6.96 -7.06 -10.12
C THR A 274 8.16 -6.23 -9.67
N TRP A 275 7.98 -4.94 -9.36
CA TRP A 275 9.10 -4.13 -8.87
C TRP A 275 8.80 -3.49 -7.51
N PHE A 276 9.39 -4.09 -6.46
CA PHE A 276 9.40 -3.58 -5.08
C PHE A 276 9.91 -2.13 -4.99
N TRP A 277 10.75 -1.72 -5.94
CA TRP A 277 11.45 -0.42 -5.93
C TRP A 277 11.04 0.55 -7.06
N TRP A 278 10.55 0.04 -8.22
CA TRP A 278 10.49 0.83 -9.47
C TRP A 278 9.13 0.94 -10.15
N CYS A 279 8.04 0.44 -9.56
CA CYS A 279 6.74 0.73 -10.15
C CYS A 279 6.47 2.24 -10.08
N ARG A 280 6.43 2.89 -11.25
CA ARG A 280 5.91 4.26 -11.49
C ARG A 280 4.39 4.30 -11.23
N GLN A 281 3.98 3.82 -10.08
CA GLN A 281 2.58 3.78 -9.66
C GLN A 281 2.19 5.16 -9.15
N TRP A 282 1.10 5.65 -9.72
CA TRP A 282 0.41 6.82 -9.23
C TRP A 282 -0.40 6.42 -7.99
N ASN A 283 -0.85 7.39 -7.22
CA ASN A 283 -1.61 7.20 -5.99
C ASN A 283 -0.86 6.35 -4.94
N ARG A 284 0.47 6.54 -4.83
CA ARG A 284 1.31 5.85 -3.85
C ARG A 284 1.57 6.68 -2.60
N ILE A 285 1.25 6.12 -1.44
CA ILE A 285 1.57 6.69 -0.13
C ILE A 285 2.68 5.85 0.49
N ILE A 286 3.74 6.51 0.97
CA ILE A 286 4.84 5.89 1.70
C ILE A 286 4.81 6.45 3.11
N ILE A 287 4.74 5.56 4.10
CA ILE A 287 4.73 5.88 5.53
C ILE A 287 6.06 5.37 6.11
N ASP A 288 6.90 6.30 6.51
CA ASP A 288 8.30 6.04 6.87
C ASP A 288 8.80 7.05 7.92
N PHE A 289 8.24 6.97 9.12
CA PHE A 289 8.61 7.87 10.22
C PHE A 289 8.78 7.10 11.53
N LYS A 290 9.74 7.56 12.34
CA LYS A 290 10.07 7.01 13.66
C LYS A 290 9.35 7.76 14.77
N ASP A 291 9.40 7.23 15.97
CA ASP A 291 8.86 7.87 17.17
C ASP A 291 9.50 9.26 17.40
N SER A 292 10.78 9.42 17.00
CA SER A 292 11.49 10.69 17.04
C SER A 292 10.96 11.73 16.04
N ASP A 293 10.22 11.31 15.03
CA ASP A 293 9.68 12.13 13.93
C ASP A 293 8.22 12.54 14.18
N ILE A 294 7.76 12.41 15.42
CA ILE A 294 6.44 12.84 15.85
C ILE A 294 6.55 14.24 16.46
N GLY A 295 5.74 15.18 15.96
CA GLY A 295 5.63 16.53 16.47
C GLY A 295 4.65 16.61 17.64
N ASP A 296 5.17 16.71 18.86
CA ASP A 296 4.37 16.79 20.10
C ASP A 296 3.63 18.12 20.28
N GLY A 297 3.72 19.06 19.33
CA GLY A 297 3.15 20.40 19.46
C GLY A 297 3.81 21.29 20.54
N LYS A 298 4.80 20.78 21.28
CA LYS A 298 5.58 21.58 22.24
C LYS A 298 6.55 22.48 21.48
N VAL A 299 6.13 23.72 21.26
CA VAL A 299 7.04 24.81 20.87
C VAL A 299 8.14 24.87 21.93
N LYS A 300 9.39 24.55 21.57
CA LYS A 300 10.53 24.92 22.43
C LYS A 300 10.47 26.43 22.60
N ALA A 301 10.19 26.89 23.83
CA ALA A 301 10.26 28.30 24.18
C ALA A 301 11.64 28.80 23.73
N LYS A 302 11.66 29.82 22.86
CA LYS A 302 12.90 30.53 22.54
C LYS A 302 13.48 31.00 23.87
N THR A 303 14.64 30.49 24.25
CA THR A 303 15.43 31.03 25.34
C THR A 303 15.68 32.49 25.00
N GLY A 304 15.03 33.40 25.73
CA GLY A 304 15.18 34.83 25.52
C GLY A 304 16.64 35.21 25.68
N ARG A 305 17.21 35.86 24.67
CA ARG A 305 18.42 36.66 24.87
C ARG A 305 18.02 37.80 25.81
N MET A 306 18.41 37.70 27.08
CA MET A 306 18.51 38.88 27.94
C MET A 306 19.56 39.80 27.30
N CYS A 307 19.12 40.97 26.85
CA CYS A 307 20.00 42.12 26.67
C CYS A 307 20.54 42.50 28.04
N LEU A 308 21.83 42.28 28.27
CA LEU A 308 22.59 43.06 29.24
C LEU A 308 22.99 44.35 28.54
N ILE A 309 22.30 45.44 28.87
CA ILE A 309 22.81 46.78 28.65
C ILE A 309 23.66 47.08 29.88
N ALA A 310 24.96 47.27 29.66
CA ALA A 310 25.88 47.89 30.62
C ALA A 310 25.96 49.38 30.31
#